data_AF-A0A956ML20-F1
#
_entry.id   AF-A0A956ML20-F1
#
_cell.length_a   1.000
_cell.length_b   1.000
_cell.length_c   1.000
_cell.angle_alpha   90.00
_cell.angle_beta   90.00
_cell.angle_gamma   90.00
#
_symmetry.space_group_name_H-M   'P 1'
#
loop_
_entity.id
_entity.type
_entity.pdbx_description
1 polymer ?
#
loop_
_entity_poly.entity_id
_entity_poly.type
_entity_poly.pdbx_seq_one_letter_code
_entity_poly.pdbx_strand_id
1 'polypeptide(L)'
;RDAQDVAELDRARLFVAGPVVEAETPEAARDVVAQLDPMGVDWIKIRVDDNLGTTRKMEPEVYTAVIDEAHARGLRVAAHVFYLEDARGLLQAGVDFIAHSVRDRLVDPRFIALMVETGVCYTPTLMREVSTFAYEERPEFFDDPFFLARADTAVVRQLSAPERQAQVRASTSAQRYKQALQQARTNLVVLAGAGLPIAMGTDTGPAGRFQGYFEHLEMEQMAAAGMTAEAVLRSATVTAARCMGLDDLGTVEEGHWADLVVLDADPLADITATRQVHSVWIAGNRVR
;
A
#
# COMPACT_ATOMS: atom_id res chain seq x y z
N ARG A 1 -12.01 -5.08 15.25
CA ARG A 1 -12.26 -6.22 14.34
C ARG A 1 -13.70 -6.70 14.45
N ASP A 2 -14.20 -7.04 15.64
CA ASP A 2 -15.54 -7.66 15.81
C ASP A 2 -16.75 -6.73 15.54
N ALA A 3 -16.52 -5.57 14.92
CA ALA A 3 -17.53 -4.59 14.54
C ALA A 3 -17.19 -3.94 13.18
N GLN A 4 -16.58 -4.70 12.25
CA GLN A 4 -16.44 -4.23 10.86
C GLN A 4 -17.70 -4.49 10.03
N ASP A 5 -18.52 -5.47 10.39
CA ASP A 5 -19.64 -5.92 9.58
C ASP A 5 -20.97 -5.74 10.32
N VAL A 6 -21.25 -4.48 10.65
CA VAL A 6 -22.46 -4.04 11.35
C VAL A 6 -23.16 -2.94 10.57
N ALA A 7 -24.49 -2.91 10.63
CA ALA A 7 -25.31 -1.96 9.89
C ALA A 7 -25.07 -0.51 10.34
N GLU A 8 -24.62 -0.29 11.57
CA GLU A 8 -24.36 1.03 12.14
C GLU A 8 -22.95 1.57 11.84
N LEU A 9 -22.16 0.86 11.04
CA LEU A 9 -20.78 1.27 10.75
C LEU A 9 -20.75 2.64 10.03
N ASP A 10 -20.01 3.59 10.59
CA ASP A 10 -19.88 4.98 10.12
C ASP A 10 -18.42 5.38 9.84
N ARG A 11 -17.52 4.40 9.77
CA ARG A 11 -16.08 4.55 9.51
C ARG A 11 -15.58 3.45 8.58
N ALA A 12 -14.41 3.65 7.99
CA ALA A 12 -13.75 2.61 7.20
C ALA A 12 -13.61 1.29 8.00
N ARG A 13 -13.80 0.16 7.31
CA ARG A 13 -13.44 -1.17 7.82
C ARG A 13 -11.91 -1.26 7.97
N LEU A 14 -11.46 -1.74 9.13
CA LEU A 14 -10.03 -1.84 9.45
C LEU A 14 -9.61 -3.30 9.60
N PHE A 15 -8.60 -3.69 8.82
CA PHE A 15 -7.91 -4.97 8.92
C PHE A 15 -6.50 -4.70 9.41
N VAL A 16 -6.05 -5.42 10.43
CA VAL A 16 -4.83 -5.09 11.19
C VAL A 16 -3.85 -6.24 11.19
N ALA A 17 -2.56 -5.93 11.09
CA ALA A 17 -1.49 -6.93 11.12
C ALA A 17 -0.76 -7.05 12.48
N GLY A 18 -1.11 -6.20 13.45
CA GLY A 18 -0.33 -6.04 14.67
C GLY A 18 1.06 -5.44 14.41
N PRO A 19 2.00 -5.60 15.36
CA PRO A 19 3.42 -5.27 15.15
C PRO A 19 4.02 -6.00 13.94
N VAL A 20 4.97 -5.36 13.26
CA VAL A 20 5.80 -6.02 12.25
C VAL A 20 6.64 -7.09 12.95
N VAL A 21 6.69 -8.29 12.38
CA VAL A 21 7.50 -9.39 12.91
C VAL A 21 8.98 -9.08 12.71
N GLU A 22 9.70 -9.00 13.82
CA GLU A 22 11.15 -8.83 13.87
C GLU A 22 11.76 -10.06 14.57
N ALA A 23 12.59 -10.82 13.84
CA ALA A 23 13.25 -12.02 14.34
C ALA A 23 14.55 -12.29 13.56
N GLU A 24 15.53 -12.89 14.22
CA GLU A 24 16.83 -13.25 13.62
C GLU A 24 16.99 -14.75 13.34
N THR A 25 16.15 -15.60 13.94
CA THR A 25 16.17 -17.05 13.73
C THR A 25 14.77 -17.58 13.40
N PRO A 26 14.67 -18.74 12.72
CA PRO A 26 13.40 -19.40 12.46
C PRO A 26 12.57 -19.65 13.73
N GLU A 27 13.19 -20.08 14.82
CA GLU A 27 12.51 -20.37 16.08
C GLU A 27 11.90 -19.09 16.68
N ALA A 28 12.69 -18.00 16.73
CA ALA A 28 12.20 -16.71 17.21
C ALA A 28 11.07 -16.17 16.33
N ALA A 29 11.15 -16.35 15.01
CA ALA A 29 10.08 -15.98 14.09
C ALA A 29 8.76 -16.69 14.41
N ARG A 30 8.82 -18.01 14.67
CA ARG A 30 7.62 -18.78 15.04
C ARG A 30 7.04 -18.31 16.37
N ASP A 31 7.90 -18.05 17.37
CA ASP A 31 7.47 -17.55 18.67
C ASP A 31 6.78 -16.18 18.57
N VAL A 32 7.28 -15.26 17.73
CA VAL A 32 6.64 -13.96 17.53
C VAL A 32 5.27 -14.12 16.86
N VAL A 33 5.16 -14.92 15.79
CA VAL A 33 3.86 -15.16 15.14
C VAL A 33 2.86 -15.79 16.12
N ALA A 34 3.30 -16.74 16.95
CA ALA A 34 2.47 -17.36 17.98
C ALA A 34 1.92 -16.36 19.02
N GLN A 35 2.64 -15.27 19.27
CA GLN A 35 2.20 -14.19 20.17
C GLN A 35 1.24 -13.21 19.51
N LEU A 36 1.27 -13.08 18.18
CA LEU A 36 0.37 -12.18 17.43
C LEU A 36 -1.03 -12.76 17.25
N ASP A 37 -1.15 -14.07 17.08
CA ASP A 37 -2.42 -14.79 16.92
C ASP A 37 -3.47 -14.45 18.00
N PRO A 38 -3.18 -14.53 19.32
CA PRO A 38 -4.15 -14.17 20.35
C PRO A 38 -4.53 -12.68 20.38
N MET A 39 -3.81 -11.80 19.67
CA MET A 39 -4.19 -10.39 19.51
C MET A 39 -5.34 -10.20 18.51
N GLY A 40 -5.73 -11.26 17.79
CA GLY A 40 -6.81 -11.22 16.81
C GLY A 40 -6.44 -10.44 15.55
N VAL A 41 -5.18 -10.50 15.13
CA VAL A 41 -4.72 -9.91 13.86
C VAL A 41 -5.40 -10.58 12.66
N ASP A 42 -5.59 -9.81 11.58
CA ASP A 42 -6.13 -10.30 10.31
C ASP A 42 -5.01 -10.76 9.37
N TRP A 43 -3.80 -10.24 9.58
CA TRP A 43 -2.61 -10.47 8.75
C TRP A 43 -1.35 -10.54 9.60
N ILE A 44 -0.27 -11.09 9.04
CA ILE A 44 1.08 -10.97 9.55
C ILE A 44 1.87 -10.04 8.63
N LYS A 45 2.69 -9.16 9.19
CA LYS A 45 3.52 -8.22 8.44
C LYS A 45 5.00 -8.48 8.68
N ILE A 46 5.78 -8.59 7.59
CA ILE A 46 7.25 -8.65 7.63
C ILE A 46 7.89 -7.56 6.78
N ARG A 47 9.17 -7.29 7.06
CA ARG A 47 10.08 -6.53 6.20
C ARG A 47 11.31 -7.37 5.90
N VAL A 48 11.67 -7.47 4.62
CA VAL A 48 12.82 -8.28 4.18
C VAL A 48 13.98 -7.45 3.62
N ASP A 49 13.77 -6.16 3.37
CA ASP A 49 14.82 -5.28 2.84
C ASP A 49 15.86 -4.85 3.90
N ASP A 50 16.95 -4.25 3.45
CA ASP A 50 18.04 -3.74 4.30
C ASP A 50 17.93 -2.23 4.58
N ASN A 51 16.76 -1.64 4.31
CA ASN A 51 16.51 -0.21 4.40
C ASN A 51 17.61 0.62 3.72
N LEU A 52 17.96 0.25 2.48
CA LEU A 52 19.03 0.87 1.68
C LEU A 52 20.45 0.71 2.25
N GLY A 53 20.67 -0.36 3.03
CA GLY A 53 21.96 -0.74 3.62
C GLY A 53 22.15 -0.29 5.07
N THR A 54 21.10 0.19 5.75
CA THR A 54 21.19 0.61 7.16
C THR A 54 20.78 -0.48 8.16
N THR A 55 20.11 -1.54 7.70
CA THR A 55 19.67 -2.66 8.54
C THR A 55 20.05 -3.99 7.91
N ARG A 56 20.07 -5.06 8.71
CA ARG A 56 20.22 -6.42 8.18
C ARG A 56 18.89 -6.88 7.58
N LYS A 57 18.96 -7.65 6.48
CA LYS A 57 17.79 -8.31 5.90
C LYS A 57 17.31 -9.46 6.79
N MET A 58 16.02 -9.75 6.73
CA MET A 58 15.48 -11.01 7.21
C MET A 58 15.94 -12.13 6.27
N GLU A 59 16.62 -13.15 6.81
CA GLU A 59 17.16 -14.25 6.02
C GLU A 59 16.05 -15.16 5.46
N PRO A 60 16.29 -15.88 4.35
CA PRO A 60 15.31 -16.79 3.76
C PRO A 60 14.69 -17.81 4.69
N GLU A 61 15.48 -18.44 5.55
CA GLU A 61 14.96 -19.42 6.50
C GLU A 61 14.04 -18.77 7.55
N VAL A 62 14.25 -17.49 7.86
CA VAL A 62 13.46 -16.75 8.85
C VAL A 62 12.10 -16.34 8.28
N TYR A 63 12.05 -15.72 7.10
CA TYR A 63 10.75 -15.36 6.51
C TYR A 63 9.95 -16.61 6.11
N THR A 64 10.61 -17.72 5.74
CA THR A 64 9.92 -18.99 5.47
C THR A 64 9.27 -19.51 6.75
N ALA A 65 9.97 -19.44 7.89
CA ALA A 65 9.38 -19.83 9.16
C ALA A 65 8.20 -18.96 9.59
N VAL A 66 8.25 -17.64 9.31
CA VAL A 66 7.10 -16.75 9.53
C VAL A 66 5.91 -17.17 8.68
N ILE A 67 6.12 -17.42 7.39
CA ILE A 67 5.06 -17.80 6.45
C ILE A 67 4.44 -19.14 6.86
N ASP A 68 5.26 -20.17 7.11
CA ASP A 68 4.79 -21.48 7.57
C ASP A 68 3.94 -21.38 8.84
N GLU A 69 4.40 -20.62 9.85
CA GLU A 69 3.70 -20.49 11.13
C GLU A 69 2.39 -19.69 10.99
N ALA A 70 2.40 -18.64 10.17
CA ALA A 70 1.20 -17.86 9.88
C ALA A 70 0.15 -18.74 9.18
N HIS A 71 0.55 -19.49 8.16
CA HIS A 71 -0.32 -20.39 7.40
C HIS A 71 -0.86 -21.53 8.26
N ALA A 72 -0.06 -22.10 9.17
CA ALA A 72 -0.50 -23.10 10.13
C ALA A 72 -1.63 -22.61 11.06
N ARG A 73 -1.77 -21.28 11.19
CA ARG A 73 -2.81 -20.59 11.98
C ARG A 73 -3.92 -20.00 11.12
N GLY A 74 -3.89 -20.20 9.80
CA GLY A 74 -4.84 -19.63 8.86
C GLY A 74 -4.68 -18.12 8.63
N LEU A 75 -3.52 -17.54 8.97
CA LEU A 75 -3.20 -16.13 8.77
C LEU A 75 -2.41 -15.94 7.47
N ARG A 76 -2.61 -14.81 6.80
CA ARG A 76 -1.91 -14.43 5.56
C ARG A 76 -0.73 -13.49 5.85
N VAL A 77 0.30 -13.52 5.00
CA VAL A 77 1.52 -12.71 5.18
C VAL A 77 1.68 -11.64 4.11
N ALA A 78 1.83 -10.39 4.54
CA ALA A 78 2.25 -9.28 3.69
C ALA A 78 3.73 -8.95 3.92
N ALA A 79 4.51 -8.78 2.84
CA ALA A 79 5.95 -8.53 2.93
C ALA A 79 6.36 -7.19 2.31
N HIS A 80 7.04 -6.34 3.08
CA HIS A 80 7.72 -5.17 2.53
C HIS A 80 8.96 -5.61 1.75
N VAL A 81 9.02 -5.28 0.45
CA VAL A 81 10.16 -5.60 -0.43
C VAL A 81 10.76 -4.35 -1.07
N PHE A 82 12.05 -4.35 -1.36
CA PHE A 82 12.71 -3.35 -2.23
C PHE A 82 13.40 -4.01 -3.43
N TYR A 83 14.03 -5.16 -3.20
CA TYR A 83 14.88 -5.84 -4.18
C TYR A 83 14.14 -6.96 -4.91
N LEU A 84 14.42 -7.12 -6.20
CA LEU A 84 13.81 -8.15 -7.05
C LEU A 84 14.04 -9.58 -6.52
N GLU A 85 15.26 -9.89 -6.07
CA GLU A 85 15.58 -11.24 -5.61
C GLU A 85 14.87 -11.59 -4.30
N ASP A 86 14.72 -10.62 -3.38
CA ASP A 86 13.97 -10.85 -2.14
C ASP A 86 12.49 -11.12 -2.46
N ALA A 87 11.90 -10.38 -3.40
CA ALA A 87 10.53 -10.59 -3.85
C ALA A 87 10.34 -11.98 -4.48
N ARG A 88 11.31 -12.48 -5.26
CA ARG A 88 11.26 -13.87 -5.79
C ARG A 88 11.33 -14.92 -4.69
N GLY A 89 12.25 -14.77 -3.73
CA GLY A 89 12.38 -15.70 -2.62
C GLY A 89 11.08 -15.80 -1.81
N LEU A 90 10.44 -14.66 -1.55
CA LEU A 90 9.14 -14.60 -0.89
C LEU A 90 8.02 -15.28 -1.68
N LEU A 91 7.94 -15.08 -3.00
CA LEU A 91 6.97 -15.79 -3.85
C LEU A 91 7.18 -17.31 -3.81
N GLN A 92 8.43 -17.75 -3.83
CA GLN A 92 8.78 -19.17 -3.73
C GLN A 92 8.47 -19.76 -2.36
N ALA A 93 8.57 -18.96 -1.30
CA ALA A 93 8.21 -19.35 0.07
C ALA A 93 6.70 -19.26 0.35
N GLY A 94 5.88 -18.78 -0.60
CA GLY A 94 4.43 -18.75 -0.48
C GLY A 94 3.86 -17.50 0.21
N VAL A 95 4.51 -16.34 0.12
CA VAL A 95 3.94 -15.09 0.63
C VAL A 95 2.59 -14.77 -0.03
N ASP A 96 1.66 -14.14 0.70
CA ASP A 96 0.31 -13.85 0.20
C ASP A 96 0.18 -12.47 -0.48
N PHE A 97 1.08 -11.53 -0.13
CA PHE A 97 0.97 -10.14 -0.56
C PHE A 97 2.33 -9.44 -0.60
N ILE A 98 2.70 -8.89 -1.75
CA ILE A 98 3.91 -8.08 -1.93
C ILE A 98 3.58 -6.61 -1.72
N ALA A 99 4.21 -6.03 -0.70
CA ALA A 99 4.06 -4.61 -0.36
C ALA A 99 5.22 -3.76 -0.85
N HIS A 100 4.84 -2.62 -1.43
CA HIS A 100 5.71 -1.69 -2.16
C HIS A 100 6.25 -2.28 -3.46
N SER A 101 6.92 -1.42 -4.22
CA SER A 101 7.47 -1.81 -5.51
C SER A 101 8.83 -2.48 -5.42
N VAL A 102 9.13 -3.34 -6.42
CA VAL A 102 10.53 -3.66 -6.78
C VAL A 102 11.15 -2.38 -7.33
N ARG A 103 12.25 -1.95 -6.71
CA ARG A 103 12.80 -0.60 -6.82
C ARG A 103 14.31 -0.57 -7.12
N ASP A 104 14.98 -1.73 -7.09
CA ASP A 104 16.42 -1.83 -7.39
C ASP A 104 16.71 -2.04 -8.88
N ARG A 105 15.77 -2.63 -9.63
CA ARG A 105 15.88 -2.89 -11.07
C ARG A 105 14.53 -3.15 -11.73
N LEU A 106 14.55 -3.29 -13.06
CA LEU A 106 13.38 -3.71 -13.83
C LEU A 106 12.98 -5.14 -13.46
N VAL A 107 11.68 -5.37 -13.30
CA VAL A 107 11.14 -6.72 -13.21
C VAL A 107 11.39 -7.46 -14.53
N ASP A 108 11.68 -8.75 -14.45
CA ASP A 108 11.98 -9.58 -15.62
C ASP A 108 10.92 -10.68 -15.84
N PRO A 109 10.95 -11.38 -16.99
CA PRO A 109 9.94 -12.39 -17.30
C PRO A 109 9.83 -13.51 -16.26
N ARG A 110 10.93 -13.83 -15.55
CA ARG A 110 10.92 -14.85 -14.50
C ARG A 110 10.10 -14.39 -13.30
N PHE A 111 10.25 -13.13 -12.87
CA PHE A 111 9.45 -12.59 -11.78
C PHE A 111 7.97 -12.47 -12.17
N ILE A 112 7.68 -12.00 -13.39
CA ILE A 112 6.30 -11.91 -13.89
C ILE A 112 5.65 -13.29 -13.91
N ALA A 113 6.35 -14.31 -14.41
CA ALA A 113 5.84 -15.69 -14.42
C ALA A 113 5.51 -16.20 -13.00
N LEU A 114 6.39 -15.95 -12.02
CA LEU A 114 6.12 -16.31 -10.62
C LEU A 114 4.89 -15.59 -10.06
N MET A 115 4.72 -14.29 -10.34
CA MET A 115 3.53 -13.54 -9.92
C MET A 115 2.25 -14.08 -10.56
N VAL A 116 2.31 -14.48 -11.83
CA VAL A 116 1.16 -15.11 -12.52
C VAL A 116 0.84 -16.48 -11.92
N GLU A 117 1.86 -17.31 -11.70
CA GLU A 117 1.71 -18.67 -11.14
C GLU A 117 1.11 -18.64 -9.73
N THR A 118 1.58 -17.73 -8.88
CA THR A 118 1.14 -17.61 -7.49
C THR A 118 -0.17 -16.83 -7.33
N GLY A 119 -0.48 -15.93 -8.27
CA GLY A 119 -1.65 -15.03 -8.18
C GLY A 119 -1.55 -14.01 -7.04
N VAL A 120 -0.35 -13.82 -6.47
CA VAL A 120 -0.10 -12.95 -5.31
C VAL A 120 -0.37 -11.50 -5.66
N CYS A 121 -1.01 -10.80 -4.72
CA CYS A 121 -1.32 -9.40 -4.86
C CYS A 121 -0.10 -8.51 -4.64
N TYR A 122 -0.08 -7.37 -5.34
CA TYR A 122 1.00 -6.40 -5.30
C TYR A 122 0.43 -4.99 -5.05
N THR A 123 1.01 -4.24 -4.11
CA THR A 123 0.71 -2.81 -3.94
C THR A 123 1.93 -1.94 -4.25
N PRO A 124 1.83 -0.97 -5.18
CA PRO A 124 2.99 -0.20 -5.62
C PRO A 124 3.44 0.85 -4.59
N THR A 125 2.48 1.46 -3.89
CA THR A 125 2.67 2.56 -2.93
C THR A 125 3.51 3.71 -3.44
N LEU A 126 3.33 4.18 -4.67
CA LEU A 126 4.17 5.23 -5.28
C LEU A 126 4.26 6.51 -4.42
N MET A 127 3.19 6.86 -3.71
CA MET A 127 3.15 8.00 -2.80
C MET A 127 4.03 7.83 -1.57
N ARG A 128 4.35 6.59 -1.18
CA ARG A 128 5.37 6.30 -0.16
C ARG A 128 6.73 6.82 -0.61
N GLU A 129 7.12 6.58 -1.88
CA GLU A 129 8.37 7.06 -2.47
C GLU A 129 8.33 8.59 -2.56
N VAL A 130 7.25 9.14 -3.12
CA VAL A 130 7.07 10.60 -3.25
C VAL A 130 7.23 11.29 -1.91
N SER A 131 6.62 10.76 -0.84
CA SER A 131 6.70 11.38 0.49
C SER A 131 8.11 11.44 1.09
N THR A 132 9.07 10.66 0.55
CA THR A 132 10.45 10.69 1.06
C THR A 132 11.24 11.89 0.57
N PHE A 133 10.86 12.47 -0.58
CA PHE A 133 11.61 13.56 -1.23
C PHE A 133 10.75 14.77 -1.59
N ALA A 134 9.42 14.67 -1.64
CA ALA A 134 8.54 15.77 -2.05
C ALA A 134 8.67 17.04 -1.19
N TYR A 135 9.14 16.89 0.04
CA TYR A 135 9.37 17.99 0.98
C TYR A 135 10.76 18.62 0.87
N GLU A 136 11.50 18.31 -0.20
CA GLU A 136 12.73 19.04 -0.56
C GLU A 136 12.40 20.44 -1.09
N GLU A 137 11.15 20.66 -1.48
CA GLU A 137 10.51 21.94 -1.76
C GLU A 137 9.10 21.93 -1.12
N ARG A 138 8.34 23.02 -1.23
CA ARG A 138 6.97 23.04 -0.75
C ARG A 138 6.05 22.44 -1.83
N PRO A 139 5.37 21.30 -1.58
CA PRO A 139 4.50 20.71 -2.59
C PRO A 139 3.29 21.59 -2.92
N GLU A 140 2.88 21.60 -4.19
CA GLU A 140 1.71 22.37 -4.64
C GLU A 140 0.41 21.94 -3.94
N PHE A 141 0.28 20.65 -3.60
CA PHE A 141 -0.91 20.16 -2.90
C PHE A 141 -1.08 20.76 -1.49
N PHE A 142 -0.08 21.45 -0.93
CA PHE A 142 -0.25 22.22 0.30
C PHE A 142 -1.16 23.44 0.14
N ASP A 143 -1.50 23.84 -1.08
CA ASP A 143 -2.48 24.88 -1.39
C ASP A 143 -3.85 24.33 -1.83
N ASP A 144 -4.00 23.00 -1.97
CA ASP A 144 -5.26 22.40 -2.39
C ASP A 144 -6.32 22.55 -1.29
N PRO A 145 -7.48 23.20 -1.54
CA PRO A 145 -8.56 23.30 -0.58
C PRO A 145 -9.07 21.94 -0.07
N PHE A 146 -9.09 20.91 -0.91
CA PHE A 146 -9.48 19.55 -0.53
C PHE A 146 -8.48 18.94 0.47
N PHE A 147 -7.18 19.16 0.27
CA PHE A 147 -6.13 18.80 1.22
C PHE A 147 -6.27 19.56 2.55
N LEU A 148 -6.36 20.88 2.46
CA LEU A 148 -6.38 21.78 3.63
C LEU A 148 -7.63 21.58 4.51
N ALA A 149 -8.71 21.03 3.95
CA ALA A 149 -9.92 20.73 4.72
C ALA A 149 -9.69 19.73 5.87
N ARG A 150 -8.65 18.89 5.79
CA ARG A 150 -8.35 17.83 6.79
C ARG A 150 -6.89 17.75 7.22
N ALA A 151 -5.97 18.43 6.54
CA ALA A 151 -4.55 18.38 6.85
C ALA A 151 -4.20 19.02 8.21
N ASP A 152 -3.24 18.43 8.92
CA ASP A 152 -2.64 19.06 10.10
C ASP A 152 -1.69 20.19 9.69
N THR A 153 -2.12 21.43 9.94
CA THR A 153 -1.35 22.64 9.61
C THR A 153 -0.01 22.73 10.36
N ALA A 154 0.17 22.05 11.49
CA ALA A 154 1.45 21.98 12.19
C ALA A 154 2.45 21.12 11.41
N VAL A 155 2.02 19.97 10.91
CA VAL A 155 2.83 19.10 10.04
C VAL A 155 3.18 19.83 8.74
N VAL A 156 2.21 20.52 8.12
CA VAL A 156 2.45 21.33 6.91
C VAL A 156 3.51 22.41 7.16
N ARG A 157 3.41 23.15 8.28
CA ARG A 157 4.41 24.16 8.67
C ARG A 157 5.79 23.55 8.89
N GLN A 158 5.88 22.43 9.58
CA GLN A 158 7.15 21.73 9.81
C GLN A 158 7.80 21.26 8.51
N LEU A 159 7.02 20.67 7.60
CA LEU A 159 7.52 20.20 6.30
C LEU A 159 7.88 21.35 5.35
N SER A 160 7.26 22.53 5.52
CA SER A 160 7.56 23.74 4.76
C SER A 160 8.74 24.54 5.32
N ALA A 161 9.28 24.18 6.49
CA ALA A 161 10.39 24.91 7.10
C ALA A 161 11.66 24.82 6.22
N PRO A 162 12.37 25.94 5.96
CA PRO A 162 13.56 25.94 5.10
C PRO A 162 14.63 24.94 5.54
N GLU A 163 14.81 24.75 6.84
CA GLU A 163 15.75 23.80 7.41
C GLU A 163 15.35 22.37 7.09
N ARG A 164 14.05 22.04 7.20
CA ARG A 164 13.52 20.72 6.85
C ARG A 164 13.70 20.44 5.36
N GLN A 165 13.40 21.41 4.50
CA GLN A 165 13.61 21.29 3.05
C GLN A 165 15.08 21.08 2.69
N ALA A 166 15.99 21.84 3.32
CA ALA A 166 17.42 21.67 3.13
C ALA A 166 17.90 20.27 3.56
N GLN A 167 17.37 19.74 4.67
CA GLN A 167 17.67 18.37 5.12
C GLN A 167 17.21 17.30 4.12
N VAL A 168 16.02 17.46 3.53
CA VAL A 168 15.54 16.50 2.51
C VAL A 168 16.37 16.59 1.24
N ARG A 169 16.71 17.80 0.76
CA ARG A 169 17.62 17.99 -0.38
C ARG A 169 18.98 17.32 -0.16
N ALA A 170 19.52 17.41 1.05
CA ALA A 170 20.80 16.81 1.41
C ALA A 170 20.72 15.30 1.74
N SER A 171 19.52 14.71 1.83
CA SER A 171 19.34 13.32 2.24
C SER A 171 19.66 12.36 1.10
N THR A 172 20.73 11.58 1.26
CA THR A 172 21.11 10.51 0.32
C THR A 172 19.99 9.50 0.11
N SER A 173 19.25 9.11 1.16
CA SER A 173 18.15 8.15 1.03
C SER A 173 16.96 8.73 0.29
N ALA A 174 16.59 10.00 0.52
CA ALA A 174 15.53 10.68 -0.24
C ALA A 174 15.87 10.72 -1.73
N GLN A 175 17.11 11.08 -2.08
CA GLN A 175 17.55 11.14 -3.49
C GLN A 175 17.57 9.74 -4.14
N ARG A 176 17.92 8.69 -3.39
CA ARG A 176 17.80 7.29 -3.87
C ARG A 176 16.34 6.90 -4.13
N TYR A 177 15.40 7.25 -3.25
CA TYR A 177 13.98 6.95 -3.47
C TYR A 177 13.37 7.76 -4.62
N LYS A 178 13.84 8.99 -4.86
CA LYS A 178 13.45 9.79 -6.03
C LYS A 178 13.80 9.09 -7.35
N GLN A 179 14.96 8.47 -7.43
CA GLN A 179 15.36 7.65 -8.58
C GLN A 179 14.54 6.34 -8.64
N ALA A 180 14.39 5.67 -7.49
CA ALA A 180 13.63 4.43 -7.39
C ALA A 180 12.15 4.58 -7.79
N LEU A 181 11.55 5.76 -7.65
CA LEU A 181 10.18 6.01 -8.11
C LEU A 181 10.03 5.77 -9.63
N GLN A 182 11.03 6.15 -10.45
CA GLN A 182 10.97 5.91 -11.89
C GLN A 182 11.01 4.41 -12.21
N GLN A 183 11.79 3.66 -11.42
CA GLN A 183 11.85 2.21 -11.51
C GLN A 183 10.50 1.58 -11.10
N ALA A 184 9.92 2.04 -10.00
CA ALA A 184 8.63 1.59 -9.49
C ALA A 184 7.49 1.84 -10.50
N ARG A 185 7.44 3.03 -11.11
CA ARG A 185 6.45 3.37 -12.14
C ARG A 185 6.56 2.47 -13.38
N THR A 186 7.78 2.28 -13.88
CA THR A 186 8.01 1.38 -15.04
C THR A 186 7.58 -0.05 -14.71
N ASN A 187 7.96 -0.57 -13.53
CA ASN A 187 7.58 -1.92 -13.10
C ASN A 187 6.07 -2.05 -12.92
N LEU A 188 5.39 -1.05 -12.34
CA LEU A 188 3.93 -1.05 -12.19
C LEU A 188 3.22 -1.25 -13.53
N VAL A 189 3.61 -0.50 -14.57
CA VAL A 189 2.98 -0.63 -15.90
C VAL A 189 3.20 -2.01 -16.50
N VAL A 190 4.41 -2.57 -16.37
CA VAL A 190 4.73 -3.92 -16.85
C VAL A 190 3.86 -4.97 -16.13
N LEU A 191 3.76 -4.88 -14.81
CA LEU A 191 2.99 -5.83 -14.01
C LEU A 191 1.48 -5.70 -14.28
N ALA A 192 0.96 -4.47 -14.37
CA ALA A 192 -0.44 -4.20 -14.71
C ALA A 192 -0.78 -4.69 -16.13
N GLY A 193 0.11 -4.44 -17.10
CA GLY A 193 -0.04 -4.91 -18.48
C GLY A 193 -0.01 -6.44 -18.62
N ALA A 194 0.61 -7.14 -17.67
CA ALA A 194 0.59 -8.60 -17.58
C ALA A 194 -0.70 -9.14 -16.91
N GLY A 195 -1.63 -8.27 -16.51
CA GLY A 195 -2.89 -8.67 -15.86
C GLY A 195 -2.73 -9.10 -14.40
N LEU A 196 -1.63 -8.74 -13.74
CA LEU A 196 -1.39 -9.08 -12.34
C LEU A 196 -2.31 -8.29 -11.40
N PRO A 197 -2.70 -8.87 -10.24
CA PRO A 197 -3.55 -8.18 -9.29
C PRO A 197 -2.81 -7.07 -8.55
N ILE A 198 -3.04 -5.84 -9.02
CA ILE A 198 -2.57 -4.63 -8.36
C ILE A 198 -3.65 -4.14 -7.38
N ALA A 199 -3.30 -4.02 -6.11
CA ALA A 199 -4.11 -3.35 -5.09
C ALA A 199 -3.55 -1.96 -4.82
N MET A 200 -4.40 -0.93 -4.83
CA MET A 200 -3.99 0.43 -4.47
C MET A 200 -3.65 0.50 -2.98
N GLY A 201 -2.58 1.21 -2.64
CA GLY A 201 -2.18 1.46 -1.26
C GLY A 201 -1.16 2.59 -1.18
N THR A 202 -1.05 3.25 -0.03
CA THR A 202 -0.35 4.55 0.09
C THR A 202 0.77 4.57 1.12
N ASP A 203 0.82 3.59 2.03
CA ASP A 203 1.69 3.56 3.21
C ASP A 203 1.51 4.80 4.13
N THR A 204 0.29 5.34 4.20
CA THR A 204 -0.08 6.48 5.04
C THR A 204 -0.21 6.13 6.53
N GLY A 205 0.07 7.11 7.40
CA GLY A 205 0.13 6.93 8.85
C GLY A 205 1.35 7.62 9.47
N PRO A 206 2.56 7.43 8.92
CA PRO A 206 3.72 8.23 9.30
C PRO A 206 3.53 9.73 9.02
N ALA A 207 4.16 10.58 9.84
CA ALA A 207 4.12 12.02 9.64
C ALA A 207 4.64 12.42 8.24
N GLY A 208 3.90 13.28 7.55
CA GLY A 208 4.16 13.63 6.15
C GLY A 208 3.66 12.59 5.15
N ARG A 209 2.78 11.68 5.55
CA ARG A 209 1.94 10.89 4.62
C ARG A 209 0.48 11.07 5.00
N PHE A 210 -0.21 11.86 4.20
CA PHE A 210 -1.52 12.40 4.57
C PHE A 210 -2.65 11.45 4.17
N GLN A 211 -3.19 10.74 5.16
CA GLN A 211 -4.35 9.85 5.01
C GLN A 211 -5.56 10.59 4.42
N GLY A 212 -6.33 9.90 3.59
CA GLY A 212 -7.46 10.44 2.84
C GLY A 212 -7.03 11.16 1.55
N TYR A 213 -5.98 11.99 1.59
CA TYR A 213 -5.53 12.75 0.41
C TYR A 213 -4.53 11.96 -0.47
N PHE A 214 -3.63 11.19 0.15
CA PHE A 214 -2.62 10.43 -0.58
C PHE A 214 -3.19 9.25 -1.36
N GLU A 215 -4.40 8.79 -1.04
CA GLU A 215 -5.14 7.79 -1.81
C GLU A 215 -5.51 8.34 -3.20
N HIS A 216 -5.92 9.61 -3.27
CA HIS A 216 -6.15 10.29 -4.55
C HIS A 216 -4.85 10.50 -5.31
N LEU A 217 -3.80 10.97 -4.63
CA LEU A 217 -2.51 11.15 -5.27
C LEU A 217 -1.91 9.83 -5.75
N GLU A 218 -2.08 8.72 -5.03
CA GLU A 218 -1.63 7.39 -5.48
C GLU A 218 -2.33 6.99 -6.78
N MET A 219 -3.65 7.16 -6.86
CA MET A 219 -4.40 6.93 -8.09
C MET A 219 -3.91 7.81 -9.24
N GLU A 220 -3.64 9.09 -8.99
CA GLU A 220 -3.03 10.00 -9.96
C GLU A 220 -1.61 9.55 -10.37
N GLN A 221 -0.79 9.06 -9.43
CA GLN A 221 0.54 8.51 -9.71
C GLN A 221 0.47 7.24 -10.57
N MET A 222 -0.49 6.35 -10.29
CA MET A 222 -0.70 5.11 -11.04
C MET A 222 -1.16 5.42 -12.48
N ALA A 223 -2.08 6.36 -12.65
CA ALA A 223 -2.53 6.82 -13.97
C ALA A 223 -1.38 7.50 -14.74
N ALA A 224 -0.65 8.40 -14.09
CA ALA A 224 0.51 9.10 -14.67
C ALA A 224 1.65 8.13 -15.02
N ALA A 225 1.76 6.99 -14.35
CA ALA A 225 2.70 5.94 -14.73
C ALA A 225 2.30 5.26 -16.04
N GLY A 226 0.99 5.17 -16.35
CA GLY A 226 0.47 4.59 -17.58
C GLY A 226 -0.68 3.59 -17.40
N MET A 227 -1.20 3.40 -16.19
CA MET A 227 -2.43 2.61 -16.00
C MET A 227 -3.65 3.39 -16.52
N THR A 228 -4.63 2.69 -17.09
CA THR A 228 -5.91 3.33 -17.45
C THR A 228 -6.67 3.72 -16.19
N ALA A 229 -7.51 4.76 -16.28
CA ALA A 229 -8.35 5.18 -15.15
C ALA A 229 -9.22 4.02 -14.62
N GLU A 230 -9.78 3.20 -15.52
CA GLU A 230 -10.53 2.00 -15.15
C GLU A 230 -9.67 1.01 -14.33
N ALA A 231 -8.44 0.72 -14.78
CA ALA A 231 -7.54 -0.19 -14.07
C ALA A 231 -7.15 0.35 -12.69
N VAL A 232 -6.95 1.67 -12.58
CA VAL A 232 -6.69 2.35 -11.29
C VAL A 232 -7.89 2.22 -10.36
N LEU A 233 -9.12 2.52 -10.83
CA LEU A 233 -10.32 2.41 -10.01
C LEU A 233 -10.57 0.96 -9.55
N ARG A 234 -10.37 -0.03 -10.44
CA ARG A 234 -10.45 -1.46 -10.07
C ARG A 234 -9.41 -1.84 -9.01
N SER A 235 -8.19 -1.31 -9.11
CA SER A 235 -7.13 -1.55 -8.12
C SER A 235 -7.48 -1.04 -6.73
N ALA A 236 -8.29 0.02 -6.63
CA ALA A 236 -8.75 0.62 -5.38
C ALA A 236 -10.08 0.07 -4.86
N THR A 237 -10.73 -0.82 -5.62
CA THR A 237 -12.06 -1.37 -5.32
C THR A 237 -12.04 -2.90 -5.38
N VAL A 238 -12.61 -3.51 -6.42
CA VAL A 238 -12.78 -4.96 -6.55
C VAL A 238 -11.46 -5.75 -6.47
N THR A 239 -10.35 -5.24 -7.02
CA THR A 239 -9.06 -5.94 -6.92
C THR A 239 -8.52 -5.88 -5.51
N ALA A 240 -8.65 -4.75 -4.81
CA ALA A 240 -8.26 -4.63 -3.40
C ALA A 240 -9.10 -5.55 -2.51
N ALA A 241 -10.43 -5.58 -2.70
CA ALA A 241 -11.33 -6.49 -1.99
C ALA A 241 -10.93 -7.96 -2.20
N ARG A 242 -10.72 -8.37 -3.46
CA ARG A 242 -10.21 -9.72 -3.80
C ARG A 242 -8.88 -10.03 -3.12
N CYS A 243 -7.95 -9.08 -3.13
CA CYS A 243 -6.65 -9.25 -2.50
C CYS A 243 -6.75 -9.43 -0.98
N MET A 244 -7.75 -8.81 -0.36
CA MET A 244 -8.06 -8.96 1.05
C MET A 244 -8.89 -10.21 1.37
N GLY A 245 -9.44 -10.90 0.36
CA GLY A 245 -10.34 -12.04 0.54
C GLY A 245 -11.76 -11.63 0.95
N LEU A 246 -12.22 -10.47 0.48
CA LEU A 246 -13.54 -9.91 0.76
C LEU A 246 -14.43 -10.05 -0.47
N ASP A 247 -15.52 -10.79 -0.34
CA ASP A 247 -16.40 -11.17 -1.46
C ASP A 247 -17.66 -10.30 -1.58
N ASP A 248 -17.95 -9.45 -0.58
CA ASP A 248 -19.15 -8.61 -0.47
C ASP A 248 -18.83 -7.10 -0.51
N LEU A 249 -17.65 -6.74 -1.03
CA LEU A 249 -17.12 -5.38 -1.12
C LEU A 249 -16.43 -5.10 -2.46
N GLY A 250 -16.32 -3.83 -2.82
CA GLY A 250 -15.55 -3.37 -3.99
C GLY A 250 -16.30 -3.34 -5.32
N THR A 251 -17.56 -3.79 -5.37
CA THR A 251 -18.47 -3.65 -6.51
C THR A 251 -19.85 -3.17 -6.05
N VAL A 252 -20.62 -2.60 -6.97
CA VAL A 252 -22.03 -2.22 -6.74
C VAL A 252 -22.91 -3.34 -7.26
N GLU A 253 -23.20 -4.31 -6.39
CA GLU A 253 -23.94 -5.53 -6.73
C GLU A 253 -24.95 -5.87 -5.61
N GLU A 254 -25.98 -6.65 -5.94
CA GLU A 254 -26.93 -7.14 -4.95
C GLU A 254 -26.21 -8.01 -3.90
N GLY A 255 -26.54 -7.83 -2.63
CA GLY A 255 -25.93 -8.56 -1.52
C GLY A 255 -24.60 -8.00 -1.01
N HIS A 256 -24.01 -7.00 -1.70
CA HIS A 256 -22.78 -6.33 -1.25
C HIS A 256 -23.10 -5.21 -0.25
N TRP A 257 -22.11 -4.85 0.58
CA TRP A 257 -22.23 -3.69 1.46
C TRP A 257 -22.38 -2.40 0.67
N ALA A 258 -23.27 -1.52 1.16
CA ALA A 258 -23.46 -0.18 0.60
C ALA A 258 -22.33 0.79 1.02
N ASP A 259 -21.10 0.43 0.65
CA ASP A 259 -19.89 1.23 0.76
C ASP A 259 -19.66 1.98 -0.56
N LEU A 260 -20.09 3.23 -0.63
CA LEU A 260 -20.15 4.00 -1.87
C LEU A 260 -19.41 5.33 -1.74
N VAL A 261 -18.67 5.69 -2.79
CA VAL A 261 -18.19 7.06 -3.02
C VAL A 261 -18.90 7.59 -4.25
N VAL A 262 -19.64 8.69 -4.07
CA VAL A 262 -20.31 9.39 -5.17
C VAL A 262 -19.48 10.61 -5.53
N LEU A 263 -19.16 10.77 -6.82
CA LEU A 263 -18.33 11.85 -7.34
C LEU A 263 -19.18 12.81 -8.19
N ASP A 264 -18.83 14.10 -8.18
CA ASP A 264 -19.50 15.13 -9.00
C ASP A 264 -19.03 15.11 -10.48
N ALA A 265 -17.96 14.38 -10.79
CA ALA A 265 -17.37 14.27 -12.12
C ALA A 265 -16.91 12.85 -12.44
N ASP A 266 -16.77 12.54 -13.73
CA ASP A 266 -16.42 11.19 -14.23
C ASP A 266 -14.92 10.88 -14.05
N PRO A 267 -14.54 9.94 -13.18
CA PRO A 267 -13.15 9.56 -12.95
C PRO A 267 -12.54 8.73 -14.09
N LEU A 268 -13.34 8.21 -15.03
CA LEU A 268 -12.83 7.52 -16.21
C LEU A 268 -12.31 8.51 -17.27
N ALA A 269 -12.87 9.72 -17.29
CA ALA A 269 -12.41 10.81 -18.16
C ALA A 269 -11.16 11.49 -17.59
N ASP A 270 -11.12 11.72 -16.27
CA ASP A 270 -9.99 12.30 -15.56
C ASP A 270 -9.92 11.75 -14.14
N ILE A 271 -8.85 11.02 -13.82
CA ILE A 271 -8.67 10.37 -12.51
C ILE A 271 -8.64 11.37 -11.34
N THR A 272 -8.31 12.65 -11.60
CA THR A 272 -8.34 13.71 -10.57
C THR A 272 -9.76 14.00 -10.08
N ALA A 273 -10.80 13.61 -10.84
CA ALA A 273 -12.20 13.71 -10.43
C ALA A 273 -12.51 12.93 -9.14
N THR A 274 -11.65 11.98 -8.74
CA THR A 274 -11.78 11.29 -7.44
C THR A 274 -11.72 12.25 -6.25
N ARG A 275 -11.14 13.46 -6.39
CA ARG A 275 -11.16 14.52 -5.35
C ARG A 275 -12.50 15.27 -5.25
N GLN A 276 -13.37 15.14 -6.24
CA GLN A 276 -14.67 15.83 -6.30
C GLN A 276 -15.77 14.98 -5.64
N VAL A 277 -15.60 14.71 -4.33
CA VAL A 277 -16.47 13.81 -3.57
C VAL A 277 -17.77 14.50 -3.17
N HIS A 278 -18.87 14.07 -3.78
CA HIS A 278 -20.24 14.51 -3.48
C HIS A 278 -20.74 13.96 -2.14
N SER A 279 -20.61 12.65 -1.95
CA SER A 279 -21.02 11.96 -0.72
C SER A 279 -20.25 10.65 -0.52
N VAL A 280 -20.14 10.24 0.73
CA VAL A 280 -19.57 8.93 1.10
C VAL A 280 -20.58 8.20 1.96
N TRP A 281 -20.77 6.92 1.65
CA TRP A 281 -21.66 6.00 2.33
C TRP A 281 -20.86 4.80 2.81
N ILE A 282 -21.08 4.38 4.05
CA ILE A 282 -20.47 3.19 4.64
C ILE A 282 -21.60 2.37 5.25
N ALA A 283 -21.71 1.09 4.86
CA ALA A 283 -22.79 0.21 5.27
C ALA A 283 -24.21 0.81 5.08
N GLY A 284 -24.38 1.70 4.07
CA GLY A 284 -25.64 2.41 3.81
C GLY A 284 -25.87 3.67 4.65
N ASN A 285 -24.94 4.03 5.54
CA ASN A 285 -24.97 5.26 6.31
C ASN A 285 -24.18 6.35 5.60
N ARG A 286 -24.79 7.52 5.41
CA ARG A 286 -24.07 8.68 4.87
C ARG A 286 -23.11 9.26 5.92
N VAL A 287 -21.83 9.32 5.59
CA VAL A 287 -20.75 9.83 6.46
C VAL A 287 -20.12 11.13 5.94
N ARG A 288 -20.42 11.50 4.69
CA ARG A 288 -20.08 12.79 4.05
C ARG A 288 -21.19 13.19 3.06
#